data_AF-A0A8B6Y5U7-F1
#
_entry.id   AF-A0A8B6Y5U7-F1
#
_cell.length_a   1.000
_cell.length_b   1.000
_cell.length_c   1.000
_cell.angle_alpha   90.00
_cell.angle_beta   90.00
_cell.angle_gamma   90.00
#
_symmetry.space_group_name_H-M   'P 1'
#
loop_
_entity.id
_entity.type
_entity.pdbx_description
1 polymer ?
#
loop_
_entity_poly.entity_id
_entity_poly.type
_entity_poly.pdbx_seq_one_letter_code
_entity_poly.pdbx_strand_id
1 'polypeptide(L)'
;MSSRDVKSATAALTGIAATLLTNGSTLHGLFKLPVPILDNSTCNVIPNSIQGQFLRQVSLFMLDETSMIPKHALNAMDRLLKDVCNNNFPFGGKVILFCGDFRQILPVVKRGRLAEVVESCIKCSLQWQWVQKFTLTKNMRVRD
;
A
#
# COMPACT_ATOMS: atom_id res chain seq x y z
N MET A 1 -29.13 12.12 -8.99
CA MET A 1 -27.66 12.13 -9.24
C MET A 1 -27.10 10.81 -8.74
N SER A 2 -26.81 9.88 -9.65
CA SER A 2 -26.26 8.55 -9.31
C SER A 2 -24.89 8.73 -8.67
N SER A 3 -24.73 8.30 -7.41
CA SER A 3 -23.41 8.15 -6.80
C SER A 3 -22.63 7.17 -7.67
N ARG A 4 -21.56 7.62 -8.32
CA ARG A 4 -20.63 6.70 -8.97
C ARG A 4 -20.11 5.77 -7.87
N ASP A 5 -20.43 4.48 -7.94
CA ASP A 5 -19.87 3.48 -7.04
C ASP A 5 -18.35 3.43 -7.24
N VAL A 6 -17.62 4.16 -6.41
CA VAL A 6 -16.16 4.13 -6.40
C VAL A 6 -15.75 2.79 -5.81
N LYS A 7 -15.31 1.86 -6.66
CA LYS A 7 -14.79 0.58 -6.20
C LYS A 7 -13.47 0.80 -5.46
N SER A 8 -13.45 0.54 -4.16
CA SER A 8 -12.27 0.67 -3.31
C SER A 8 -11.77 -0.69 -2.81
N ALA A 9 -10.48 -0.80 -2.55
CA ALA A 9 -9.89 -1.92 -1.83
C ALA A 9 -9.10 -1.41 -0.63
N THR A 10 -9.26 -2.09 0.51
CA THR A 10 -8.58 -1.79 1.78
C THR A 10 -7.53 -2.87 2.06
N ALA A 11 -6.34 -2.45 2.44
CA ALA A 11 -5.29 -3.39 2.82
C ALA A 11 -4.37 -2.86 3.91
N ALA A 12 -3.74 -3.77 4.65
CA ALA A 12 -2.70 -3.46 5.63
C ALA A 12 -1.52 -4.44 5.49
N LEU A 13 -0.37 -4.12 6.09
CA LEU A 13 0.76 -5.05 6.05
C LEU A 13 0.55 -6.28 6.95
N THR A 14 -0.04 -6.09 8.14
CA THR A 14 -0.28 -7.17 9.11
C THR A 14 -1.70 -7.73 8.98
N GLY A 15 -1.85 -9.01 9.31
CA GLY A 15 -3.16 -9.67 9.30
C GLY A 15 -4.16 -9.04 10.26
N ILE A 16 -3.73 -8.71 11.49
CA ILE A 16 -4.59 -8.11 12.51
C ILE A 16 -5.10 -6.74 12.06
N ALA A 17 -4.22 -5.86 11.57
CA ALA A 17 -4.66 -4.56 11.05
C ALA A 17 -5.65 -4.72 9.89
N ALA A 18 -5.43 -5.68 8.98
CA ALA A 18 -6.35 -5.94 7.89
C ALA A 18 -7.74 -6.39 8.37
N THR A 19 -7.84 -7.18 9.45
CA THR A 19 -9.15 -7.60 10.01
C THR A 19 -9.97 -6.47 10.59
N LEU A 20 -9.35 -5.33 10.94
CA LEU A 20 -10.04 -4.16 11.47
C LEU A 20 -10.66 -3.29 10.35
N LEU A 21 -10.28 -3.52 9.09
CA LEU A 21 -10.81 -2.82 7.94
C LEU A 21 -12.00 -3.59 7.36
N THR A 22 -13.07 -2.88 6.99
CA THR A 22 -14.20 -3.50 6.29
C THR A 22 -13.73 -4.10 4.96
N ASN A 23 -13.97 -5.40 4.78
CA ASN A 23 -13.47 -6.20 3.65
C ASN A 23 -11.95 -6.08 3.44
N GLY A 24 -11.21 -5.88 4.53
CA GLY A 24 -9.76 -5.72 4.53
C GLY A 24 -9.03 -6.99 4.12
N SER A 25 -7.87 -6.80 3.50
CA SER A 25 -6.96 -7.86 3.12
C SER A 25 -5.53 -7.50 3.49
N THR A 26 -4.63 -8.48 3.59
CA THR A 26 -3.21 -8.16 3.71
C THR A 26 -2.68 -7.70 2.36
N LEU A 27 -1.67 -6.83 2.34
CA LEU A 27 -0.97 -6.44 1.11
C LEU A 27 -0.43 -7.67 0.37
N HIS A 28 0.09 -8.64 1.10
CA HIS A 28 0.51 -9.94 0.55
C HIS A 28 -0.65 -10.68 -0.12
N GLY A 29 -1.83 -10.70 0.49
CA GLY A 29 -3.01 -11.37 -0.08
C GLY A 29 -3.55 -10.67 -1.33
N LEU A 30 -3.67 -9.34 -1.27
CA LEU A 30 -4.26 -8.49 -2.30
C LEU A 30 -3.38 -8.37 -3.55
N PHE A 31 -2.09 -8.15 -3.36
CA PHE A 31 -1.15 -7.92 -4.45
C PHE A 31 -0.29 -9.14 -4.76
N LYS A 32 -0.47 -10.26 -4.06
CA LYS A 32 0.38 -11.47 -4.19
C LYS A 32 1.88 -11.13 -4.10
N LEU A 33 2.22 -10.28 -3.13
CA LEU A 33 3.61 -9.90 -2.87
C LEU A 33 4.42 -11.11 -2.37
N PRO A 34 5.64 -11.32 -2.88
CA PRO A 34 6.50 -12.41 -2.44
C PRO A 34 6.99 -12.21 -1.00
N VAL A 35 7.46 -13.30 -0.39
CA VAL A 35 8.13 -13.27 0.91
C VAL A 35 9.46 -14.01 0.74
N PRO A 36 10.62 -13.34 0.85
CA PRO A 36 10.82 -11.94 1.23
C PRO A 36 10.50 -10.93 0.10
N ILE A 37 10.30 -9.66 0.47
CA ILE A 37 10.20 -8.54 -0.46
C ILE A 37 11.58 -7.90 -0.62
N LEU A 38 12.10 -7.92 -1.84
CA LEU A 38 13.40 -7.38 -2.25
C LEU A 38 13.20 -6.29 -3.32
N ASP A 39 14.26 -5.59 -3.70
CA ASP A 39 14.16 -4.44 -4.59
C ASP A 39 13.62 -4.75 -6.01
N ASN A 40 14.03 -5.91 -6.53
CA ASN A 40 13.56 -6.43 -7.81
C ASN A 40 12.28 -7.27 -7.69
N SER A 41 11.66 -7.34 -6.51
CA SER A 41 10.43 -8.11 -6.34
C SER A 41 9.31 -7.56 -7.21
N THR A 42 8.52 -8.49 -7.74
CA THR A 42 7.30 -8.24 -8.49
C THR A 42 6.14 -8.97 -7.83
N CYS A 43 4.94 -8.47 -8.08
CA CYS A 43 3.71 -9.11 -7.63
C CYS A 43 3.36 -10.30 -8.55
N ASN A 44 2.98 -11.43 -7.96
CA ASN A 44 2.57 -12.61 -8.71
C ASN A 44 1.09 -12.52 -9.13
N VAL A 45 0.76 -11.52 -9.94
CA VAL A 45 -0.59 -11.31 -10.50
C VAL A 45 -0.49 -11.15 -12.00
N ILE A 46 -1.18 -12.03 -12.73
CA ILE A 46 -1.28 -11.94 -14.19
C ILE A 46 -2.37 -10.90 -14.54
N PRO A 47 -2.11 -9.93 -15.43
CA PRO A 47 -3.07 -8.85 -15.75
C PRO A 47 -4.48 -9.31 -16.12
N ASN A 48 -4.60 -10.39 -16.89
CA ASN A 48 -5.90 -10.91 -17.35
C ASN A 48 -6.57 -11.91 -16.38
N SER A 49 -5.92 -12.24 -15.26
CA SER A 49 -6.51 -13.10 -14.22
C SER A 49 -7.67 -12.41 -13.51
N ILE A 50 -8.48 -13.18 -12.76
CA ILE A 50 -9.56 -12.64 -11.90
C ILE A 50 -9.02 -11.56 -10.96
N GLN A 51 -7.84 -11.78 -10.37
CA GLN A 51 -7.20 -10.81 -9.48
C GLN A 51 -6.76 -9.55 -10.24
N GLY A 52 -6.16 -9.71 -11.42
CA GLY A 52 -5.76 -8.57 -12.26
C GLY A 52 -6.95 -7.71 -12.70
N GLN A 53 -8.04 -8.36 -13.13
CA GLN A 53 -9.29 -7.68 -13.48
C GLN A 53 -9.91 -6.95 -12.27
N PHE A 54 -9.87 -7.57 -11.08
CA PHE A 54 -10.31 -6.93 -9.85
C PHE A 54 -9.49 -5.66 -9.57
N LEU A 55 -8.16 -5.76 -9.59
CA LEU A 55 -7.26 -4.61 -9.37
C LEU A 55 -7.46 -3.51 -10.42
N ARG A 56 -7.73 -3.88 -11.68
CA ARG A 56 -8.05 -2.94 -12.77
C ARG A 56 -9.34 -2.16 -12.49
N GLN A 57 -10.35 -2.78 -11.88
CA GLN A 57 -11.63 -2.13 -11.56
C GLN A 57 -11.57 -1.24 -10.33
N VAL A 58 -10.67 -1.54 -9.38
CA VAL A 58 -10.48 -0.68 -8.19
C VAL A 58 -9.96 0.69 -8.63
N SER A 59 -10.56 1.75 -8.10
CA SER A 59 -10.17 3.13 -8.36
C SER A 59 -9.37 3.75 -7.21
N LEU A 60 -9.61 3.27 -5.98
CA LEU A 60 -8.97 3.73 -4.75
C LEU A 60 -8.45 2.53 -3.94
N PHE A 61 -7.16 2.56 -3.60
CA PHE A 61 -6.55 1.66 -2.62
C PHE A 61 -6.29 2.40 -1.33
N MET A 62 -6.84 1.92 -0.22
CA MET A 62 -6.60 2.45 1.12
C MET A 62 -5.64 1.52 1.84
N LEU A 63 -4.45 2.01 2.16
CA LEU A 63 -3.40 1.25 2.83
C LEU A 63 -3.29 1.71 4.27
N ASP A 64 -3.59 0.83 5.22
CA ASP A 64 -3.44 1.10 6.64
C ASP A 64 -2.10 0.60 7.18
N GLU A 65 -1.68 1.18 8.31
CA GLU A 65 -0.38 0.95 8.94
C GLU A 65 0.80 1.15 7.96
N THR A 66 0.72 2.23 7.18
CA THR A 66 1.63 2.46 6.06
C THR A 66 3.09 2.61 6.51
N SER A 67 3.34 3.02 7.75
CA SER A 67 4.70 3.15 8.29
C SER A 67 5.48 1.83 8.32
N MET A 68 4.78 0.69 8.40
CA MET A 68 5.41 -0.63 8.40
C MET A 68 5.77 -1.12 6.98
N ILE A 69 5.17 -0.54 5.94
CA ILE A 69 5.32 -1.01 4.56
C ILE A 69 6.76 -0.70 4.08
N PRO A 70 7.53 -1.68 3.60
CA PRO A 70 8.83 -1.40 3.01
C PRO A 70 8.68 -0.75 1.63
N LYS A 71 9.59 0.16 1.26
CA LYS A 71 9.59 0.87 -0.04
C LYS A 71 9.53 -0.09 -1.23
N HIS A 72 10.17 -1.26 -1.12
CA HIS A 72 10.19 -2.25 -2.19
C HIS A 72 8.81 -2.89 -2.44
N ALA A 73 7.95 -3.00 -1.41
CA ALA A 73 6.56 -3.42 -1.61
C ALA A 73 5.80 -2.39 -2.45
N LEU A 74 6.03 -1.10 -2.17
CA LEU A 74 5.42 -0.01 -2.92
C LEU A 74 5.89 0.03 -4.37
N ASN A 75 7.18 -0.25 -4.62
CA ASN A 75 7.73 -0.40 -5.97
C ASN A 75 7.09 -1.56 -6.73
N ALA A 76 6.94 -2.73 -6.09
CA ALA A 76 6.30 -3.89 -6.70
C ALA A 76 4.82 -3.61 -7.05
N MET A 77 4.09 -2.94 -6.15
CA MET A 77 2.71 -2.51 -6.37
C MET A 77 2.60 -1.51 -7.53
N ASP A 78 3.48 -0.52 -7.61
CA ASP A 78 3.51 0.46 -8.71
C ASP A 78 3.72 -0.23 -10.06
N ARG A 79 4.71 -1.13 -10.15
CA ARG A 79 4.99 -1.93 -11.37
C ARG A 79 3.76 -2.76 -11.77
N LEU A 80 3.15 -3.46 -10.81
CA LEU A 80 1.97 -4.28 -11.09
C LEU A 80 0.81 -3.44 -11.60
N LEU A 81 0.48 -2.34 -10.93
CA LEU A 81 -0.70 -1.55 -11.30
C LEU A 81 -0.50 -0.87 -12.66
N LYS A 82 0.74 -0.48 -13.00
CA LYS A 82 1.06 0.01 -14.35
C LYS A 82 0.80 -1.04 -15.42
N ASP A 83 1.22 -2.28 -15.18
CA ASP A 83 1.01 -3.42 -16.09
C ASP A 83 -0.48 -3.79 -16.19
N VAL A 84 -1.13 -4.03 -15.05
CA VAL A 84 -2.56 -4.37 -14.97
C VAL A 84 -3.42 -3.30 -15.63
N CYS A 85 -3.10 -2.01 -15.49
CA CYS A 85 -3.89 -0.92 -16.06
C CYS A 85 -3.44 -0.52 -17.46
N ASN A 86 -2.33 -1.08 -17.98
CA ASN A 86 -1.65 -0.61 -19.18
C ASN A 86 -1.47 0.92 -19.20
N ASN A 87 -0.98 1.46 -18.08
CA ASN A 87 -0.88 2.90 -17.86
C ASN A 87 0.41 3.21 -17.09
N ASN A 88 1.31 4.01 -17.67
CA ASN A 88 2.61 4.31 -17.07
C ASN A 88 2.58 5.42 -16.00
N PHE A 89 1.43 6.03 -15.71
CA PHE A 89 1.29 6.91 -14.56
C PHE A 89 1.58 6.17 -13.24
N PRO A 90 2.05 6.86 -12.19
CA PRO A 90 2.23 6.25 -10.87
C PRO A 90 1.00 5.43 -10.45
N PHE A 91 1.25 4.21 -9.99
CA PHE A 91 0.26 3.20 -9.63
C PHE A 91 -0.78 2.92 -10.72
N GLY A 92 -0.42 3.00 -12.00
CA GLY A 92 -1.36 2.78 -13.10
C GLY A 92 -2.46 3.84 -13.19
N GLY A 93 -2.23 5.03 -12.62
CA GLY A 93 -3.23 6.10 -12.50
C GLY A 93 -4.28 5.85 -11.41
N LYS A 94 -4.06 4.89 -10.51
CA LYS A 94 -4.92 4.61 -9.38
C LYS A 94 -4.62 5.55 -8.21
N VAL A 95 -5.65 5.86 -7.43
CA VAL A 95 -5.48 6.65 -6.20
C VAL A 95 -5.04 5.72 -5.08
N ILE A 96 -3.96 6.08 -4.39
CA ILE A 96 -3.49 5.40 -3.19
C ILE A 96 -3.65 6.34 -2.00
N LEU A 97 -4.45 5.94 -1.01
CA LEU A 97 -4.58 6.62 0.27
C LEU A 97 -3.74 5.89 1.31
N PHE A 98 -2.72 6.55 1.83
CA PHE A 98 -1.89 6.05 2.91
C PHE A 98 -2.45 6.50 4.27
N CYS A 99 -2.68 5.56 5.17
CA CYS A 99 -3.12 5.75 6.54
C CYS A 99 -2.07 5.19 7.52
N GLY A 100 -1.81 5.90 8.61
CA GLY A 100 -0.90 5.46 9.67
C GLY A 100 -0.11 6.61 10.30
N ASP A 101 0.75 6.26 11.27
CA ASP A 101 1.63 7.20 11.96
C ASP A 101 3.08 6.70 11.92
N PHE A 102 3.95 7.44 11.23
CA PHE A 102 5.37 7.11 11.11
C PHE A 102 6.16 7.23 12.42
N ARG A 103 5.56 7.73 13.49
CA ARG A 103 6.13 7.71 14.84
C ARG A 103 5.91 6.38 15.56
N GLN A 104 5.12 5.47 14.99
CA GLN A 104 4.90 4.13 15.51
C GLN A 104 5.98 3.17 15.01
N ILE A 105 5.57 2.08 14.37
CA ILE A 105 6.46 0.99 13.95
C ILE A 105 6.90 1.20 12.50
N LEU A 106 8.20 1.13 12.27
CA LEU A 106 8.85 1.19 10.96
C LEU A 106 8.99 -0.23 10.35
N PRO A 107 9.39 -0.36 9.07
CA PRO A 107 9.51 -1.68 8.45
C PRO A 107 10.57 -2.55 9.14
N VAL A 108 10.30 -3.85 9.19
CA VAL A 108 11.20 -4.82 9.83
C VAL A 108 12.32 -5.21 8.86
N VAL A 109 13.55 -4.82 9.17
CA VAL A 109 14.76 -5.26 8.44
C VAL A 109 15.53 -6.25 9.31
N LYS A 110 15.57 -7.52 8.90
CA LYS A 110 16.24 -8.58 9.68
C LYS A 110 17.73 -8.27 9.81
N ARG A 111 18.23 -8.17 11.05
CA ARG A 111 19.62 -7.82 11.36
C ARG A 111 20.06 -6.47 10.79
N GLY A 112 19.09 -5.60 10.50
CA GLY A 112 19.36 -4.30 9.88
C GLY A 112 19.85 -3.27 10.88
N ARG A 113 20.70 -2.35 10.41
CA ARG A 113 21.08 -1.13 11.13
C ARG A 113 19.96 -0.09 11.02
N LEU A 114 19.98 0.91 11.90
CA LEU A 114 19.00 2.01 11.88
C LEU A 114 18.92 2.70 10.51
N ALA A 115 20.06 2.92 9.86
CA ALA A 115 20.10 3.51 8.53
C ALA A 115 19.34 2.67 7.49
N GLU A 116 19.47 1.34 7.54
CA GLU A 116 18.78 0.41 6.63
C GLU A 116 17.28 0.37 6.91
N VAL A 117 16.86 0.45 8.18
CA VAL A 117 15.45 0.58 8.56
C VAL A 117 14.85 1.88 8.01
N VAL A 118 15.55 3.01 8.19
CA VAL A 118 15.10 4.31 7.65
C VAL A 118 15.04 4.26 6.13
N GLU A 119 16.07 3.74 5.47
CA GLU A 119 16.12 3.61 4.02
C GLU A 119 14.99 2.71 3.48
N SER A 120 14.58 1.71 4.25
CA SER A 120 13.48 0.82 3.87
C SER A 120 12.10 1.49 3.96
N CYS A 121 11.96 2.63 4.64
CA CYS A 121 10.68 3.32 4.80
C CYS A 121 10.16 3.83 3.46
N ILE A 122 8.82 3.82 3.28
CA ILE A 122 8.22 4.37 2.06
C ILE A 122 8.51 5.86 1.82
N LYS A 123 8.87 6.61 2.87
CA LYS A 123 9.33 8.01 2.74
C LYS A 123 10.59 8.15 1.88
N CYS A 124 11.38 7.09 1.79
CA CYS A 124 12.58 7.01 0.97
C CYS A 124 12.30 6.40 -0.42
N SER A 125 11.05 6.18 -0.79
CA SER A 125 10.67 5.69 -2.12
C SER A 125 10.53 6.83 -3.12
N LEU A 126 10.71 6.51 -4.42
CA LEU A 126 10.52 7.49 -5.49
C LEU A 126 9.08 7.99 -5.57
N GLN A 127 8.10 7.15 -5.21
CA GLN A 127 6.68 7.49 -5.26
C GLN A 127 6.30 8.55 -4.23
N TRP A 128 7.08 8.67 -3.16
CA TRP A 128 6.78 9.60 -2.07
C TRP A 128 6.77 11.07 -2.51
N GLN A 129 7.49 11.41 -3.59
CA GLN A 129 7.50 12.77 -4.15
C GLN A 129 6.11 13.25 -4.63
N TRP A 130 5.21 12.33 -4.94
CA TRP A 130 3.85 12.63 -5.42
C TRP A 130 2.80 12.64 -4.30
N VAL A 131 3.21 12.42 -3.04
CA VAL A 131 2.29 12.28 -1.92
C VAL A 131 1.84 13.65 -1.39
N GLN A 132 0.54 13.89 -1.44
CA GLN A 132 -0.09 14.98 -0.70
C GLN A 132 -0.36 14.55 0.74
N LYS A 133 0.01 15.40 1.71
CA LYS A 133 -0.10 15.10 3.13
C LYS A 133 -1.35 15.75 3.73
N PHE A 134 -2.08 14.97 4.50
CA PHE A 134 -3.17 15.43 5.37
C PHE A 134 -2.86 14.99 6.80
N THR A 135 -3.31 15.76 7.79
CA THR A 135 -3.01 15.48 9.20
C THR A 135 -4.29 15.52 10.02
N LEU A 136 -4.50 14.47 10.81
CA LEU A 136 -5.55 14.42 11.82
C LEU A 136 -4.97 14.95 13.14
N THR A 137 -5.65 15.91 13.75
CA THR A 137 -5.18 16.60 14.97
C THR A 137 -5.93 16.22 16.23
N LYS A 138 -7.14 15.67 16.10
CA LYS A 138 -7.98 15.27 17.24
C LYS A 138 -7.86 13.77 17.50
N ASN A 139 -7.39 13.40 18.70
CA ASN A 139 -7.45 12.02 19.17
C ASN A 139 -8.89 11.68 19.59
N MET A 140 -9.42 10.58 19.08
CA MET A 140 -10.79 10.13 19.38
C MET A 140 -10.84 8.94 20.36
N ARG A 141 -9.68 8.32 20.64
CA ARG A 141 -9.53 7.16 21.54
C ARG A 141 -9.43 7.59 22.99
N VAL A 142 -8.57 8.57 23.26
CA VAL A 142 -8.48 9.21 24.57
C VAL A 142 -9.34 10.46 24.49
N ARG A 143 -10.46 10.44 25.22
CA ARG A 143 -11.27 11.63 25.47
C ARG A 143 -10.87 12.13 26.85
N ASP A 144 -10.54 13.40 26.95
CA ASP A 144 -10.45 14.08 28.25
C ASP A 144 -11.80 14.05 28.97
#